data_AF-A0A947HIA7-F1
#
_entry.id   AF-A0A947HIA7-F1
#
_cell.length_a   1.000
_cell.length_b   1.000
_cell.length_c   1.000
_cell.angle_alpha   90.00
_cell.angle_beta   90.00
_cell.angle_gamma   90.00
#
_symmetry.space_group_name_H-M   'P 1'
#
loop_
_entity.id
_entity.type
_entity.pdbx_description
1 polymer ?
#
loop_
_entity_poly.entity_id
_entity_poly.type
_entity_poly.pdbx_seq_one_letter_code
_entity_poly.pdbx_strand_id
1 'polypeptide(L)'
;MIRSALVTALATLVWASTATAQTADFRWKAEIYSDLRVEATEEMAFERSESGASVEVTGQYGPNILGKGHLELVFIERGTADTFDGLSSRQAIDPFRFESDALFVTFMDAGLDGLDISLGRKVLIWGTADKFHPTANLNALDVEDSLAFGDSIANEMIHIRYSPYFSFGDEDDPWFDEFFLEAAFVPFFKPAQLPGSARKAFTDVNEQIRLATTDNIAALAAQQKAYLAGGATIAYDVSIVKPEAAMENTMVGARMGWKLLGVDMSVSYFRGFDDIPRAETAVVTGDSSDVLTTLDLSFPKMQVLGIDMATSLDYLDGLGLWTEVAVVFHDDLYIIIDGTEFAGNATGDTFPNGPELEHEKGAFVKATVGMDYTPFPWWYINVQYLHGFVDEFGEKNLDDYMVAGMDFKFLRDTLVLRTFGVVNLQDASWILFPQIIGKPFDGGEITLGAFLYGAQFTGDTSTKFGSPVAGTSTVFLKGRILF
;
A
#
# COMPACT_ATOMS: atom_id res chain seq x y z
N MET A 1 -21.21 -39.65 -2.12
CA MET A 1 -20.60 -40.21 -3.35
C MET A 1 -19.81 -39.20 -4.19
N ILE A 2 -19.79 -37.88 -3.85
CA ILE A 2 -19.05 -36.86 -4.62
C ILE A 2 -17.73 -36.42 -3.95
N ARG A 3 -17.52 -36.75 -2.66
CA ARG A 3 -16.28 -36.42 -1.93
C ARG A 3 -15.09 -37.36 -2.21
N SER A 4 -15.32 -38.48 -2.88
CA SER A 4 -14.29 -39.49 -3.16
C SER A 4 -13.67 -39.37 -4.55
N ALA A 5 -14.28 -38.59 -5.46
CA ALA A 5 -13.83 -38.48 -6.84
C ALA A 5 -12.75 -37.39 -7.04
N LEU A 6 -12.77 -36.33 -6.24
CA LEU A 6 -11.80 -35.23 -6.36
C LEU A 6 -10.40 -35.59 -5.83
N VAL A 7 -10.35 -36.40 -4.76
CA VAL A 7 -9.07 -36.86 -4.16
C VAL A 7 -8.38 -37.90 -5.04
N THR A 8 -9.14 -38.66 -5.84
CA THR A 8 -8.57 -39.62 -6.78
C THR A 8 -8.14 -38.98 -8.11
N ALA A 9 -8.75 -37.87 -8.53
CA ALA A 9 -8.35 -37.12 -9.72
C ALA A 9 -7.00 -36.37 -9.54
N LEU A 10 -6.74 -35.81 -8.35
CA LEU A 10 -5.44 -35.18 -8.04
C LEU A 10 -4.32 -36.21 -7.76
N ALA A 11 -4.65 -37.42 -7.32
CA ALA A 11 -3.67 -38.48 -7.06
C ALA A 11 -3.26 -39.27 -8.33
N THR A 12 -4.01 -39.19 -9.42
CA THR A 12 -3.74 -39.96 -10.65
C THR A 12 -2.95 -39.21 -11.72
N LEU A 13 -2.74 -37.89 -11.59
CA LEU A 13 -1.84 -37.12 -12.44
C LEU A 13 -0.35 -37.22 -12.06
N VAL A 14 -0.02 -37.86 -10.93
CA VAL A 14 1.36 -37.97 -10.41
C VAL A 14 2.05 -39.29 -10.79
N TRP A 15 1.35 -40.25 -11.41
CA TRP A 15 1.91 -41.59 -11.68
C TRP A 15 1.85 -41.99 -13.16
N ALA A 16 2.40 -41.14 -14.04
CA ALA A 16 2.75 -41.55 -15.39
C ALA A 16 3.84 -40.66 -16.01
N SER A 17 4.99 -40.51 -15.33
CA SER A 17 6.21 -40.12 -16.03
C SER A 17 7.36 -40.97 -15.52
N THR A 18 7.93 -41.76 -16.42
CA THR A 18 9.25 -42.36 -16.27
C THR A 18 10.20 -41.34 -15.67
N ALA A 19 10.81 -41.67 -14.52
CA ALA A 19 11.78 -40.84 -13.82
C ALA A 19 13.01 -40.59 -14.72
N THR A 20 12.88 -39.61 -15.60
CA THR A 20 14.00 -38.80 -16.05
C THR A 20 14.42 -37.98 -14.85
N ALA A 21 15.71 -37.93 -14.55
CA ALA A 21 16.24 -37.07 -13.50
C ALA A 21 15.91 -35.62 -13.87
N GLN A 22 14.79 -35.10 -13.38
CA GLN A 22 14.45 -33.70 -13.56
C GLN A 22 15.39 -32.90 -12.68
N THR A 23 16.19 -32.05 -13.31
CA THR A 23 17.08 -31.12 -12.62
C THR A 23 16.23 -30.02 -12.02
N ALA A 24 16.39 -29.80 -10.71
CA ALA A 24 15.88 -28.60 -10.07
C ALA A 24 16.99 -27.53 -10.10
N ASP A 25 16.70 -26.38 -10.71
CA ASP A 25 17.57 -25.20 -10.59
C ASP A 25 17.08 -24.35 -9.42
N PHE A 26 17.99 -23.90 -8.56
CA PHE A 26 17.66 -23.07 -7.42
C PHE A 26 18.49 -21.80 -7.46
N ARG A 27 17.79 -20.68 -7.34
CA ARG A 27 18.39 -19.36 -7.13
C ARG A 27 17.95 -18.87 -5.77
N TRP A 28 18.87 -18.25 -5.06
CA TRP A 28 18.55 -17.63 -3.79
C TRP A 28 19.23 -16.27 -3.71
N LYS A 29 18.68 -15.43 -2.85
CA LYS A 29 19.20 -14.12 -2.48
C LYS A 29 18.98 -13.98 -0.99
N ALA A 30 19.90 -13.36 -0.28
CA ALA A 30 19.69 -13.04 1.13
C ALA A 30 20.11 -11.61 1.42
N GLU A 31 19.46 -11.01 2.41
CA GLU A 31 19.79 -9.68 2.92
C GLU A 31 19.95 -9.74 4.43
N ILE A 32 20.88 -8.94 4.96
CA ILE A 32 20.94 -8.57 6.38
C ILE A 32 20.95 -7.06 6.44
N TYR A 33 20.12 -6.46 7.30
CA TYR A 33 20.03 -5.02 7.45
C TYR A 33 19.88 -4.58 8.92
N SER A 34 20.13 -3.29 9.14
CA SER A 34 19.82 -2.56 10.36
C SER A 34 19.29 -1.17 9.99
N ASP A 35 18.26 -0.72 10.70
CA ASP A 35 17.54 0.52 10.49
C ASP A 35 17.32 1.24 11.82
N LEU A 36 17.99 2.39 11.99
CA LEU A 36 17.90 3.23 13.17
C LEU A 36 17.29 4.58 12.81
N ARG A 37 16.25 4.99 13.53
CA ARG A 37 15.49 6.22 13.27
C ARG A 37 15.25 7.03 14.53
N VAL A 38 15.38 8.35 14.38
CA VAL A 38 15.16 9.32 15.43
C VAL A 38 14.23 10.40 14.89
N GLU A 39 13.21 10.75 15.66
CA GLU A 39 12.32 11.86 15.37
C GLU A 39 13.11 13.17 15.34
N ALA A 40 12.91 13.97 14.30
CA ALA A 40 13.47 15.31 14.12
C ALA A 40 12.63 16.35 14.89
N THR A 41 12.43 16.11 16.19
CA THR A 41 11.73 16.99 17.13
C THR A 41 12.71 17.57 18.15
N GLU A 42 12.28 18.53 18.98
CA GLU A 42 13.15 19.09 20.03
C GLU A 42 13.62 18.04 21.04
N GLU A 43 12.79 17.01 21.30
CA GLU A 43 13.09 15.96 22.27
C GLU A 43 13.98 14.83 21.73
N MET A 44 14.08 14.69 20.39
CA MET A 44 14.85 13.66 19.68
C MET A 44 14.61 12.24 20.26
N ALA A 45 13.38 11.74 20.11
CA ALA A 45 13.00 10.40 20.52
C ALA A 45 13.36 9.35 19.45
N PHE A 46 13.68 8.12 19.87
CA PHE A 46 13.81 7.00 18.93
C PHE A 46 12.44 6.62 18.39
N GLU A 47 12.29 6.66 17.07
CA GLU A 47 11.07 6.26 16.36
C GLU A 47 11.08 4.75 16.12
N ARG A 48 12.14 4.24 15.49
CA ARG A 48 12.29 2.83 15.10
C ARG A 48 13.76 2.41 15.25
N SER A 49 13.96 1.18 15.69
CA SER A 49 15.28 0.52 15.77
C SER A 49 15.07 -0.96 15.51
N GLU A 50 15.39 -1.40 14.31
CA GLU A 50 15.15 -2.77 13.86
C GLU A 50 16.36 -3.32 13.11
N SER A 51 16.58 -4.62 13.23
CA SER A 51 17.58 -5.34 12.45
C SER A 51 16.95 -6.62 11.92
N GLY A 52 17.20 -6.93 10.65
CA GLY A 52 16.52 -8.03 9.97
C GLY A 52 17.45 -8.89 9.14
N ALA A 53 16.96 -10.09 8.82
CA ALA A 53 17.59 -10.97 7.84
C ALA A 53 16.50 -11.67 7.02
N SER A 54 16.67 -11.65 5.71
CA SER A 54 15.73 -12.24 4.76
C SER A 54 16.40 -13.23 3.82
N VAL A 55 15.62 -14.19 3.34
CA VAL A 55 16.02 -15.12 2.29
C VAL A 55 14.87 -15.30 1.29
N GLU A 56 15.19 -15.12 0.02
CA GLU A 56 14.32 -15.45 -1.09
C GLU A 56 14.89 -16.66 -1.82
N VAL A 57 14.05 -17.65 -2.11
CA VAL A 57 14.41 -18.84 -2.90
C VAL A 57 13.43 -18.98 -4.05
N THR A 58 13.97 -19.13 -5.26
CA THR A 58 13.23 -19.51 -6.46
C THR A 58 13.76 -20.85 -6.95
N GLY A 59 12.88 -21.84 -7.05
CA GLY A 59 13.18 -23.17 -7.54
C GLY A 59 12.42 -23.47 -8.83
N GLN A 60 13.13 -23.90 -9.87
CA GLN A 60 12.56 -24.36 -11.13
C GLN A 60 12.68 -25.88 -11.20
N TYR A 61 11.56 -26.60 -11.22
CA TYR A 61 11.53 -28.07 -11.32
C TYR A 61 11.02 -28.49 -12.70
N GLY A 62 11.93 -28.97 -13.56
CA GLY A 62 11.62 -29.23 -14.96
C GLY A 62 11.22 -27.94 -15.70
N PRO A 63 10.55 -28.04 -16.86
CA PRO A 63 10.14 -26.86 -17.62
C PRO A 63 8.86 -26.19 -17.10
N ASN A 64 8.04 -26.89 -16.31
CA ASN A 64 6.64 -26.51 -16.09
C ASN A 64 6.30 -26.16 -14.63
N ILE A 65 7.24 -26.20 -13.70
CA ILE A 65 6.97 -25.91 -12.29
C ILE A 65 7.98 -24.91 -11.75
N LEU A 66 7.48 -23.79 -11.24
CA LEU A 66 8.25 -22.80 -10.52
C LEU A 66 7.72 -22.67 -9.09
N GLY A 67 8.60 -22.72 -8.10
CA GLY A 67 8.29 -22.42 -6.71
C GLY A 67 9.04 -21.18 -6.27
N LYS A 68 8.38 -20.30 -5.50
CA LYS A 68 9.01 -19.13 -4.88
C LYS A 68 8.65 -19.07 -3.40
N GLY A 69 9.65 -18.79 -2.56
CA GLY A 69 9.48 -18.56 -1.13
C GLY A 69 10.32 -17.38 -0.64
N HIS A 70 9.73 -16.54 0.20
CA HIS A 70 10.38 -15.45 0.93
C HIS A 70 10.14 -15.68 2.43
N LEU A 71 11.19 -15.53 3.24
CA LEU A 71 11.09 -15.48 4.69
C LEU A 71 12.01 -14.40 5.21
N GLU A 72 11.47 -13.57 6.09
CA GLU A 72 12.21 -12.54 6.81
C GLU A 72 12.01 -12.69 8.32
N LEU A 73 13.09 -12.49 9.07
CA LEU A 73 13.09 -12.37 10.52
C LEU A 73 13.50 -10.94 10.87
N VAL A 74 12.64 -10.25 11.63
CA VAL A 74 12.89 -8.88 12.11
C VAL A 74 13.01 -8.89 13.62
N PHE A 75 14.09 -8.33 14.16
CA PHE A 75 14.26 -8.02 15.57
C PHE A 75 13.92 -6.56 15.83
N ILE A 76 13.06 -6.33 16.80
CA ILE A 76 12.72 -4.99 17.28
C ILE A 76 13.61 -4.73 18.50
N GLU A 77 14.54 -3.79 18.39
CA GLU A 77 15.62 -3.62 19.37
C GLU A 77 15.14 -2.92 20.66
N ARG A 78 13.97 -2.29 20.61
CA ARG A 78 13.29 -1.72 21.78
C ARG A 78 12.37 -2.76 22.42
N GLY A 79 12.68 -3.15 23.66
CA GLY A 79 11.77 -3.95 24.47
C GLY A 79 10.44 -3.23 24.75
N THR A 80 9.35 -3.98 24.76
CA THR A 80 7.97 -3.53 25.01
C THR A 80 7.47 -3.88 26.42
N ALA A 81 8.38 -4.26 27.32
CA ALA A 81 8.05 -4.64 28.69
C ALA A 81 7.77 -3.41 29.57
N ASP A 82 6.52 -2.95 29.57
CA ASP A 82 6.08 -1.75 30.32
C ASP A 82 5.53 -2.06 31.72
N THR A 83 5.45 -3.35 32.09
CA THR A 83 4.97 -3.82 33.40
C THR A 83 5.99 -4.74 34.06
N PHE A 84 5.92 -4.87 35.39
CA PHE A 84 6.79 -5.78 36.12
C PHE A 84 6.66 -7.23 35.64
N ASP A 85 5.43 -7.68 35.34
CA ASP A 85 5.18 -9.01 34.80
C ASP A 85 5.77 -9.15 33.38
N GLY A 86 5.72 -8.07 32.57
CA GLY A 86 6.36 -8.00 31.26
C GLY A 86 7.87 -8.27 31.31
N LEU A 87 8.55 -7.96 32.41
CA LEU A 87 9.98 -8.24 32.59
C LEU A 87 10.31 -9.74 32.61
N SER A 88 9.32 -10.59 32.86
CA SER A 88 9.47 -12.05 32.79
C SER A 88 9.24 -12.62 31.38
N SER A 89 8.71 -11.81 30.45
CA SER A 89 8.42 -12.24 29.08
C SER A 89 9.61 -12.01 28.16
N ARG A 90 10.19 -13.09 27.64
CA ARG A 90 11.28 -13.03 26.65
C ARG A 90 10.88 -12.23 25.41
N GLN A 91 9.63 -12.38 24.96
CA GLN A 91 9.10 -11.70 23.78
C GLN A 91 8.84 -10.21 24.04
N ALA A 92 8.61 -9.79 25.28
CA ALA A 92 8.49 -8.38 25.61
C ALA A 92 9.86 -7.72 25.80
N ILE A 93 10.88 -8.47 26.25
CA ILE A 93 12.25 -7.96 26.39
C ILE A 93 12.95 -7.87 25.03
N ASP A 94 12.91 -8.95 24.24
CA ASP A 94 13.54 -9.04 22.92
C ASP A 94 12.47 -9.43 21.86
N PRO A 95 11.63 -8.48 21.42
CA PRO A 95 10.57 -8.73 20.45
C PRO A 95 11.13 -9.04 19.06
N PHE A 96 10.44 -9.95 18.35
CA PHE A 96 10.75 -10.31 16.97
C PHE A 96 9.47 -10.70 16.21
N ARG A 97 9.52 -10.61 14.87
CA ARG A 97 8.43 -11.05 13.98
C ARG A 97 8.98 -11.76 12.74
N PHE A 98 8.12 -12.55 12.10
CA PHE A 98 8.40 -13.18 10.81
C PHE A 98 7.49 -12.60 9.75
N GLU A 99 8.07 -12.32 8.58
CA GLU A 99 7.38 -11.79 7.42
C GLU A 99 7.62 -12.67 6.19
N SER A 100 6.71 -12.58 5.23
CA SER A 100 6.78 -13.38 4.00
C SER A 100 5.87 -12.77 2.94
N ASP A 101 6.47 -12.35 1.84
CA ASP A 101 5.78 -11.71 0.70
C ASP A 101 5.53 -12.67 -0.45
N ALA A 102 6.15 -13.86 -0.40
CA ALA A 102 6.01 -14.89 -1.40
C ALA A 102 6.06 -16.27 -0.77
N LEU A 103 5.05 -17.08 -1.07
CA LEU A 103 5.07 -18.52 -0.83
C LEU A 103 4.07 -19.17 -1.79
N PHE A 104 4.51 -19.41 -3.02
CA PHE A 104 3.62 -19.90 -4.08
C PHE A 104 4.30 -20.90 -5.01
N VAL A 105 3.47 -21.65 -5.72
CA VAL A 105 3.87 -22.54 -6.82
C VAL A 105 3.12 -22.11 -8.07
N THR A 106 3.84 -22.05 -9.19
CA THR A 106 3.30 -21.83 -10.53
C THR A 106 3.45 -23.08 -11.37
N PHE A 107 2.35 -23.53 -11.95
CA PHE A 107 2.32 -24.52 -13.02
C PHE A 107 2.30 -23.77 -14.35
N MET A 108 3.38 -23.87 -15.11
CA MET A 108 3.52 -23.22 -16.42
C MET A 108 3.05 -24.15 -17.53
N ASP A 109 2.47 -23.57 -18.58
CA ASP A 109 1.85 -24.30 -19.68
C ASP A 109 0.90 -25.41 -19.19
N ALA A 110 0.04 -25.07 -18.21
CA ALA A 110 -0.82 -25.97 -17.46
C ALA A 110 -1.95 -26.56 -18.32
N GLY A 111 -1.60 -27.47 -19.23
CA GLY A 111 -2.51 -28.13 -20.16
C GLY A 111 -2.80 -27.34 -21.44
N LEU A 112 -2.26 -26.14 -21.57
CA LEU A 112 -2.33 -25.28 -22.75
C LEU A 112 -1.09 -24.39 -22.81
N ASP A 113 -0.44 -24.31 -23.97
CA ASP A 113 0.74 -23.44 -24.17
C ASP A 113 0.39 -21.98 -23.86
N GLY A 114 1.22 -21.34 -23.04
CA GLY A 114 1.05 -19.97 -22.54
C GLY A 114 0.12 -19.83 -21.34
N LEU A 115 -0.48 -20.92 -20.82
CA LEU A 115 -1.35 -20.88 -19.63
C LEU A 115 -0.58 -21.18 -18.35
N ASP A 116 -0.41 -20.18 -17.50
CA ASP A 116 0.22 -20.30 -16.19
C ASP A 116 -0.83 -20.23 -15.07
N ILE A 117 -0.68 -21.09 -14.06
CA ILE A 117 -1.54 -21.10 -12.87
C ILE A 117 -0.66 -21.05 -11.63
N SER A 118 -0.72 -19.97 -10.87
CA SER A 118 -0.07 -19.82 -9.56
C SER A 118 -1.07 -20.00 -8.40
N LEU A 119 -0.62 -20.66 -7.35
CA LEU A 119 -1.36 -20.89 -6.11
C LEU A 119 -0.48 -20.54 -4.91
N GLY A 120 -0.99 -19.70 -4.00
CA GLY A 120 -0.35 -19.41 -2.72
C GLY A 120 -0.22 -17.91 -2.42
N ARG A 121 0.70 -17.57 -1.53
CA ARG A 121 0.94 -16.21 -1.08
C ARG A 121 1.73 -15.43 -2.12
N LYS A 122 1.18 -14.32 -2.62
CA LYS A 122 1.81 -13.53 -3.67
C LYS A 122 1.46 -12.03 -3.55
N VAL A 123 2.41 -11.20 -3.94
CA VAL A 123 2.18 -9.79 -4.30
C VAL A 123 1.97 -9.70 -5.81
N LEU A 124 0.87 -9.10 -6.23
CA LEU A 124 0.49 -8.90 -7.63
C LEU A 124 0.10 -7.44 -7.84
N ILE A 125 1.06 -6.65 -8.34
CA ILE A 125 0.88 -5.22 -8.64
C ILE A 125 0.50 -5.07 -10.11
N TRP A 126 -0.63 -4.41 -10.34
CA TRP A 126 -1.07 -3.98 -11.67
C TRP A 126 -0.78 -2.49 -11.82
N GLY A 127 -0.62 -2.05 -13.07
CA GLY A 127 -0.16 -0.70 -13.38
C GLY A 127 1.29 -0.65 -13.86
N THR A 128 1.73 0.56 -14.16
CA THR A 128 3.01 0.92 -14.78
C THR A 128 3.69 2.14 -14.13
N ALA A 129 3.00 2.84 -13.22
CA ALA A 129 3.51 4.02 -12.52
C ALA A 129 4.62 3.66 -11.53
N ASP A 130 5.31 4.67 -11.00
CA ASP A 130 6.32 4.44 -9.97
C ASP A 130 5.72 4.69 -8.58
N LYS A 131 5.69 3.65 -7.73
CA LYS A 131 5.17 3.61 -6.36
C LYS A 131 3.67 3.93 -6.15
N PHE A 132 3.03 4.69 -7.03
CA PHE A 132 1.64 5.14 -6.91
C PHE A 132 0.75 4.54 -7.99
N HIS A 133 0.16 3.38 -7.68
CA HIS A 133 -0.61 2.57 -8.61
C HIS A 133 -2.12 2.63 -8.30
N PRO A 134 -2.88 3.57 -8.88
CA PRO A 134 -4.34 3.58 -8.70
C PRO A 134 -5.02 2.31 -9.24
N THR A 135 -4.34 1.55 -10.11
CA THR A 135 -4.87 0.29 -10.67
C THR A 135 -4.46 -0.97 -9.87
N ALA A 136 -3.52 -0.87 -8.92
CA ALA A 136 -3.12 -1.99 -8.06
C ALA A 136 -4.07 -2.15 -6.86
N ASN A 137 -5.09 -3.00 -7.00
CA ASN A 137 -6.14 -3.14 -5.97
C ASN A 137 -6.23 -4.56 -5.36
N LEU A 138 -5.44 -5.52 -5.85
CA LEU A 138 -5.51 -6.93 -5.40
C LEU A 138 -4.76 -7.19 -4.10
N ASN A 139 -3.73 -6.40 -3.82
CA ASN A 139 -2.88 -6.47 -2.64
C ASN A 139 -3.01 -5.16 -1.89
N ALA A 140 -3.24 -5.25 -0.58
CA ALA A 140 -3.28 -4.07 0.27
C ALA A 140 -1.88 -3.45 0.38
N LEU A 141 -1.81 -2.14 0.60
CA LEU A 141 -0.55 -1.44 0.81
C LEU A 141 0.03 -1.74 2.20
N ASP A 142 1.36 -1.79 2.27
CA ASP A 142 2.08 -1.63 3.52
C ASP A 142 2.53 -0.17 3.62
N VAL A 143 1.84 0.59 4.47
CA VAL A 143 2.15 2.00 4.73
C VAL A 143 2.62 2.22 6.16
N GLU A 144 2.97 1.15 6.89
CA GLU A 144 3.52 1.27 8.25
C GLU A 144 4.83 2.06 8.24
N ASP A 145 5.65 1.82 7.22
CA ASP A 145 6.92 2.48 7.03
C ASP A 145 6.83 3.62 6.02
N SER A 146 6.90 4.85 6.52
CA SER A 146 6.92 6.07 5.69
C SER A 146 8.09 6.12 4.69
N LEU A 147 9.20 5.40 4.94
CA LEU A 147 10.36 5.36 4.05
C LEU A 147 10.22 4.32 2.93
N ALA A 148 9.29 3.37 3.07
CA ALA A 148 9.08 2.25 2.14
C ALA A 148 7.77 2.41 1.35
N PHE A 149 7.46 3.64 0.95
CA PHE A 149 6.21 3.97 0.27
C PHE A 149 5.99 3.11 -0.98
N GLY A 150 4.76 2.62 -1.17
CA GLY A 150 4.34 1.82 -2.31
C GLY A 150 4.58 0.31 -2.16
N ASP A 151 5.07 -0.15 -1.01
CA ASP A 151 5.17 -1.57 -0.72
C ASP A 151 3.77 -2.17 -0.47
N SER A 152 3.65 -3.49 -0.63
CA SER A 152 2.36 -4.17 -0.66
C SER A 152 2.40 -5.50 0.06
N ILE A 153 1.30 -5.82 0.73
CA ILE A 153 1.16 -7.00 1.55
C ILE A 153 0.69 -8.16 0.67
N ALA A 154 1.41 -9.28 0.75
CA ALA A 154 1.07 -10.47 0.00
C ALA A 154 -0.27 -11.09 0.44
N ASN A 155 -1.04 -11.56 -0.54
CA ASN A 155 -2.32 -12.23 -0.35
C ASN A 155 -2.21 -13.69 -0.75
N GLU A 156 -2.97 -14.54 -0.04
CA GLU A 156 -3.23 -15.90 -0.52
C GLU A 156 -4.13 -15.79 -1.75
N MET A 157 -3.73 -16.33 -2.90
CA MET A 157 -4.50 -16.18 -4.12
C MET A 157 -4.36 -17.36 -5.08
N ILE A 158 -5.35 -17.47 -5.96
CA ILE A 158 -5.24 -18.19 -7.23
C ILE A 158 -5.02 -17.14 -8.30
N HIS A 159 -3.95 -17.29 -9.07
CA HIS A 159 -3.59 -16.38 -10.16
C HIS A 159 -3.44 -17.18 -11.45
N ILE A 160 -4.10 -16.75 -12.50
CA ILE A 160 -4.11 -17.39 -13.81
C ILE A 160 -3.65 -16.37 -14.83
N ARG A 161 -2.67 -16.71 -15.65
CA ARG A 161 -2.21 -15.88 -16.76
C ARG A 161 -2.20 -16.72 -18.03
N TYR A 162 -2.76 -16.19 -19.11
CA TYR A 162 -2.74 -16.82 -20.43
C TYR A 162 -2.10 -15.86 -21.42
N SER A 163 -0.93 -16.24 -21.95
CA SER A 163 -0.12 -15.42 -22.87
C SER A 163 0.10 -16.18 -24.18
N PRO A 164 -0.91 -16.24 -25.07
CA PRO A 164 -0.76 -16.92 -26.35
C PRO A 164 0.26 -16.18 -27.24
N TYR A 165 1.13 -16.93 -27.89
CA TYR A 165 2.11 -16.35 -28.81
C TYR A 165 1.45 -16.03 -30.15
N PHE A 166 1.08 -14.76 -30.35
CA PHE A 166 0.80 -14.21 -31.67
C PHE A 166 1.19 -12.74 -31.72
N SER A 167 1.67 -12.31 -32.89
CA SER A 167 2.02 -10.93 -33.19
C SER A 167 1.49 -10.56 -34.58
N PHE A 168 1.35 -9.27 -34.83
CA PHE A 168 1.03 -8.72 -36.14
C PHE A 168 2.03 -7.64 -36.51
N GLY A 169 2.50 -7.66 -37.76
CA GLY A 169 3.46 -6.67 -38.27
C GLY A 169 4.67 -7.33 -38.90
N ASP A 170 5.78 -6.58 -38.90
CA ASP A 170 7.07 -7.13 -39.29
C ASP A 170 7.54 -8.15 -38.25
N GLU A 171 8.37 -9.11 -38.66
CA GLU A 171 8.89 -10.15 -37.78
C GLU A 171 9.85 -9.57 -36.74
N ASP A 172 10.64 -8.57 -37.14
CA ASP A 172 11.62 -7.91 -36.29
C ASP A 172 11.06 -6.71 -35.50
N ASP A 173 9.92 -6.15 -35.95
CA ASP A 173 9.27 -4.97 -35.34
C ASP A 173 7.73 -5.08 -35.50
N PRO A 174 7.08 -5.96 -34.73
CA PRO A 174 5.64 -6.12 -34.79
C PRO A 174 4.96 -4.85 -34.29
N TRP A 175 3.92 -4.40 -34.98
CA TRP A 175 3.11 -3.27 -34.50
C TRP A 175 2.14 -3.71 -33.40
N PHE A 176 1.92 -5.01 -33.21
CA PHE A 176 1.16 -5.58 -32.11
C PHE A 176 1.76 -6.90 -31.64
N ASP A 177 2.02 -7.04 -30.35
CA ASP A 177 2.55 -8.24 -29.70
C ASP A 177 2.25 -8.23 -28.19
N GLU A 178 2.91 -9.13 -27.45
CA GLU A 178 2.84 -9.23 -25.97
C GLU A 178 1.41 -9.34 -25.39
N PHE A 179 0.46 -9.93 -26.14
CA PHE A 179 -0.91 -10.10 -25.68
C PHE A 179 -1.00 -11.10 -24.52
N PHE A 180 -1.72 -10.73 -23.46
CA PHE A 180 -2.05 -11.64 -22.37
C PHE A 180 -3.41 -11.34 -21.73
N LEU A 181 -3.97 -12.37 -21.11
CA LEU A 181 -5.11 -12.32 -20.21
C LEU A 181 -4.68 -12.79 -18.83
N GLU A 182 -5.19 -12.15 -17.79
CA GLU A 182 -4.84 -12.45 -16.42
C GLU A 182 -6.08 -12.38 -15.53
N ALA A 183 -6.16 -13.26 -14.54
CA ALA A 183 -7.21 -13.28 -13.54
C ALA A 183 -6.65 -13.64 -12.17
N ALA A 184 -7.20 -13.03 -11.13
CA ALA A 184 -6.84 -13.29 -9.74
C ALA A 184 -8.10 -13.51 -8.89
N PHE A 185 -8.02 -14.46 -7.97
CA PHE A 185 -9.03 -14.76 -6.97
C PHE A 185 -8.38 -14.78 -5.58
N VAL A 186 -8.81 -13.87 -4.71
CA VAL A 186 -8.32 -13.72 -3.34
C VAL A 186 -9.46 -14.10 -2.38
N PRO A 187 -9.36 -15.24 -1.66
CA PRO A 187 -10.44 -15.77 -0.85
C PRO A 187 -10.66 -14.99 0.46
N PHE A 188 -9.66 -14.30 0.98
CA PHE A 188 -9.73 -13.61 2.26
C PHE A 188 -9.23 -12.17 2.12
N PHE A 189 -10.04 -11.23 2.60
CA PHE A 189 -9.64 -9.84 2.71
C PHE A 189 -8.50 -9.69 3.73
N LYS A 190 -7.51 -8.87 3.37
CA LYS A 190 -6.45 -8.41 4.26
C LYS A 190 -6.36 -6.89 4.16
N PRO A 191 -6.46 -6.14 5.26
CA PRO A 191 -6.38 -4.68 5.25
C PRO A 191 -4.94 -4.20 5.06
N ALA A 192 -4.79 -2.91 4.76
CA ALA A 192 -3.50 -2.24 4.78
C ALA A 192 -2.86 -2.28 6.18
N GLN A 193 -1.54 -2.30 6.21
CA GLN A 193 -0.76 -2.14 7.45
C GLN A 193 -0.47 -0.65 7.62
N LEU A 194 -1.05 -0.06 8.66
CA LEU A 194 -1.08 1.39 8.86
C LEU A 194 0.02 1.85 9.82
N PRO A 195 0.54 3.09 9.67
CA PRO A 195 1.52 3.64 10.59
C PRO A 195 0.90 3.90 11.96
N GLY A 196 1.72 3.98 13.01
CA GLY A 196 1.25 4.25 14.37
C GLY A 196 0.48 5.57 14.53
N SER A 197 0.70 6.54 13.64
CA SER A 197 -0.03 7.81 13.60
C SER A 197 -1.44 7.68 13.01
N ALA A 198 -1.77 6.61 12.30
CA ALA A 198 -3.02 6.49 11.54
C ALA A 198 -4.28 6.58 12.40
N ARG A 199 -4.21 6.20 13.68
CA ARG A 199 -5.34 6.38 14.63
C ARG A 199 -5.79 7.85 14.69
N LYS A 200 -4.87 8.80 14.52
CA LYS A 200 -5.17 10.23 14.55
C LYS A 200 -6.09 10.66 13.40
N ALA A 201 -6.19 9.90 12.31
CA ALA A 201 -7.14 10.20 11.23
C ALA A 201 -8.60 10.21 11.73
N PHE A 202 -8.87 9.48 12.82
CA PHE A 202 -10.19 9.39 13.43
C PHE A 202 -10.30 10.11 14.78
N THR A 203 -9.20 10.60 15.35
CA THR A 203 -9.18 11.18 16.70
C THR A 203 -8.63 12.61 16.77
N ASP A 204 -7.93 13.07 15.73
CA ASP A 204 -7.51 14.47 15.63
C ASP A 204 -8.62 15.31 15.02
N VAL A 205 -9.06 16.33 15.76
CA VAL A 205 -10.22 17.13 15.38
C VAL A 205 -9.94 18.03 14.16
N ASN A 206 -8.70 18.49 13.95
CA ASN A 206 -8.40 19.27 12.74
C ASN A 206 -8.47 18.39 11.50
N GLU A 207 -8.07 17.12 11.62
CA GLU A 207 -8.22 16.17 10.52
C GLU A 207 -9.66 15.77 10.27
N GLN A 208 -10.45 15.53 11.31
CA GLN A 208 -11.89 15.30 11.14
C GLN A 208 -12.57 16.47 10.41
N ILE A 209 -12.17 17.71 10.72
CA ILE A 209 -12.67 18.90 9.99
C ILE A 209 -12.22 18.89 8.53
N ARG A 210 -10.94 18.57 8.25
CA ARG A 210 -10.40 18.54 6.88
C ARG A 210 -11.07 17.46 6.03
N LEU A 211 -11.35 16.30 6.61
CA LEU A 211 -11.94 15.14 5.93
C LEU A 211 -13.47 15.14 5.91
N ALA A 212 -14.12 16.09 6.60
CA ALA A 212 -15.57 16.16 6.69
C ALA A 212 -16.22 16.32 5.31
N THR A 213 -17.05 15.36 4.94
CA THR A 213 -17.72 15.31 3.62
C THR A 213 -19.11 15.96 3.64
N THR A 214 -19.63 16.27 4.83
CA THR A 214 -20.95 16.87 5.06
C THR A 214 -20.91 17.98 6.11
N ASP A 215 -21.89 18.90 6.03
CA ASP A 215 -22.02 20.00 6.99
C ASP A 215 -22.24 19.50 8.43
N ASN A 216 -22.93 18.36 8.61
CA ASN A 216 -23.19 17.78 9.92
C ASN A 216 -21.90 17.23 10.56
N ILE A 217 -21.07 16.53 9.78
CA ILE A 217 -19.77 16.02 10.25
C ILE A 217 -18.81 17.18 10.55
N ALA A 218 -18.79 18.20 9.69
CA ALA A 218 -18.00 19.40 9.92
C ALA A 218 -18.43 20.14 11.20
N ALA A 219 -19.75 20.28 11.43
CA ALA A 219 -20.30 20.89 12.65
C ALA A 219 -19.96 20.07 13.89
N LEU A 220 -20.04 18.74 13.82
CA LEU A 220 -19.67 17.82 14.88
C LEU A 220 -18.20 17.99 15.29
N ALA A 221 -17.29 17.96 14.32
CA ALA A 221 -15.86 18.13 14.57
C ALA A 221 -15.56 19.55 15.11
N ALA A 222 -16.19 20.58 14.57
CA ALA A 222 -16.07 21.95 15.08
C ALA A 222 -16.55 22.09 16.54
N GLN A 223 -17.61 21.37 16.92
CA GLN A 223 -18.10 21.34 18.29
C GLN A 223 -17.13 20.63 19.24
N GLN A 224 -16.56 19.49 18.83
CA GLN A 224 -15.49 18.82 19.58
C GLN A 224 -14.30 19.76 19.79
N LYS A 225 -13.92 20.52 18.76
CA LYS A 225 -12.86 21.54 18.86
C LYS A 225 -13.20 22.60 19.91
N ALA A 226 -14.45 23.06 19.97
CA ALA A 226 -14.91 24.03 20.95
C ALA A 226 -14.87 23.47 22.38
N TYR A 227 -15.25 22.20 22.59
CA TYR A 227 -15.14 21.53 23.88
C TYR A 227 -13.69 21.43 24.35
N LEU A 228 -12.77 20.99 23.48
CA LEU A 228 -11.33 20.94 23.79
C LEU A 228 -10.78 22.33 24.15
N ALA A 229 -11.17 23.38 23.41
CA ALA A 229 -10.79 24.76 23.72
C ALA A 229 -11.35 25.25 25.08
N GLY A 230 -12.48 24.70 25.51
CA GLY A 230 -13.08 24.90 26.83
C GLY A 230 -12.46 24.06 27.95
N GLY A 231 -11.47 23.22 27.65
CA GLY A 231 -10.79 22.36 28.61
C GLY A 231 -11.43 20.98 28.81
N ALA A 232 -12.33 20.56 27.91
CA ALA A 232 -12.91 19.22 27.95
C ALA A 232 -11.89 18.14 27.59
N THR A 233 -12.17 16.91 28.01
CA THR A 233 -11.50 15.70 27.54
C THR A 233 -12.34 15.00 26.48
N ILE A 234 -11.67 14.42 25.48
CA ILE A 234 -12.32 13.55 24.50
C ILE A 234 -11.52 12.24 24.45
N ALA A 235 -12.19 11.13 24.76
CA ALA A 235 -11.61 9.80 24.66
C ALA A 235 -12.27 9.03 23.51
N TYR A 236 -11.44 8.39 22.69
CA TYR A 236 -11.89 7.58 21.57
C TYR A 236 -11.58 6.10 21.82
N ASP A 237 -12.61 5.25 21.76
CA ASP A 237 -12.47 3.80 21.66
C ASP A 237 -12.68 3.40 20.21
N VAL A 238 -11.68 2.82 19.55
CA VAL A 238 -11.69 2.58 18.10
C VAL A 238 -11.57 1.08 17.84
N SER A 239 -12.53 0.57 17.08
CA SER A 239 -12.72 -0.85 16.77
C SER A 239 -12.77 -1.05 15.24
N ILE A 240 -12.46 -2.26 14.78
CA ILE A 240 -12.44 -2.62 13.35
C ILE A 240 -13.43 -3.74 13.08
N VAL A 241 -14.29 -3.53 12.09
CA VAL A 241 -15.22 -4.52 11.54
C VAL A 241 -14.70 -4.99 10.19
N LYS A 242 -14.18 -6.23 10.15
CA LYS A 242 -13.67 -6.84 8.91
C LYS A 242 -14.79 -7.53 8.13
N PRO A 243 -14.69 -7.59 6.79
CA PRO A 243 -15.58 -8.43 5.99
C PRO A 243 -15.55 -9.89 6.46
N GLU A 244 -16.73 -10.52 6.57
CA GLU A 244 -16.82 -11.93 6.91
C GLU A 244 -16.14 -12.82 5.87
N ALA A 245 -15.56 -13.94 6.31
CA ALA A 245 -14.93 -14.95 5.44
C ALA A 245 -15.99 -15.76 4.66
N ALA A 246 -16.64 -15.10 3.69
CA ALA A 246 -17.71 -15.65 2.86
C ALA A 246 -17.40 -15.47 1.37
N MET A 247 -17.97 -16.33 0.51
CA MET A 247 -17.73 -16.28 -0.95
C MET A 247 -18.11 -14.94 -1.58
N GLU A 248 -19.14 -14.26 -1.04
CA GLU A 248 -19.57 -12.93 -1.49
C GLU A 248 -18.61 -11.79 -1.13
N ASN A 249 -17.67 -12.04 -0.20
CA ASN A 249 -16.63 -11.12 0.24
C ASN A 249 -15.25 -11.53 -0.29
N THR A 250 -15.20 -12.39 -1.30
CA THR A 250 -13.95 -12.68 -2.02
C THR A 250 -13.62 -11.53 -2.96
N MET A 251 -12.32 -11.28 -3.16
CA MET A 251 -11.87 -10.27 -4.11
C MET A 251 -11.46 -10.95 -5.41
N VAL A 252 -11.82 -10.34 -6.53
CA VAL A 252 -11.52 -10.86 -7.86
C VAL A 252 -10.99 -9.74 -8.75
N GLY A 253 -10.07 -10.10 -9.62
CA GLY A 253 -9.59 -9.20 -10.66
C GLY A 253 -9.45 -9.91 -12.00
N ALA A 254 -9.58 -9.15 -13.08
CA ALA A 254 -9.13 -9.55 -14.41
C ALA A 254 -8.32 -8.41 -15.06
N ARG A 255 -7.30 -8.75 -15.83
CA ARG A 255 -6.47 -7.81 -16.60
C ARG A 255 -6.23 -8.37 -18.00
N MET A 256 -6.25 -7.49 -18.99
CA MET A 256 -5.87 -7.79 -20.37
C MET A 256 -4.80 -6.78 -20.77
N GLY A 257 -3.67 -7.25 -21.25
CA GLY A 257 -2.58 -6.39 -21.71
C GLY A 257 -2.09 -6.78 -23.09
N TRP A 258 -1.50 -5.81 -23.78
CA TRP A 258 -0.90 -5.96 -25.10
C TRP A 258 0.07 -4.81 -25.33
N LYS A 259 0.94 -4.98 -26.32
CA LYS A 259 1.79 -3.91 -26.82
C LYS A 259 1.34 -3.51 -28.21
N LEU A 260 1.19 -2.21 -28.43
CA LEU A 260 0.71 -1.64 -29.68
C LEU A 260 1.61 -0.46 -30.06
N LEU A 261 2.27 -0.56 -31.23
CA LEU A 261 3.15 0.49 -31.77
C LEU A 261 4.22 0.96 -30.76
N GLY A 262 4.83 0.03 -30.01
CA GLY A 262 5.83 0.33 -28.99
C GLY A 262 5.28 0.93 -27.69
N VAL A 263 3.96 0.89 -27.49
CA VAL A 263 3.29 1.29 -26.25
C VAL A 263 2.71 0.05 -25.57
N ASP A 264 3.17 -0.23 -24.35
CA ASP A 264 2.59 -1.24 -23.49
C ASP A 264 1.28 -0.70 -22.92
N MET A 265 0.19 -1.46 -23.04
CA MET A 265 -1.14 -1.05 -22.62
C MET A 265 -1.84 -2.15 -21.85
N SER A 266 -2.71 -1.77 -20.93
CA SER A 266 -3.57 -2.73 -20.23
C SER A 266 -4.89 -2.12 -19.80
N VAL A 267 -5.90 -2.99 -19.70
CA VAL A 267 -7.19 -2.71 -19.06
C VAL A 267 -7.39 -3.73 -17.95
N SER A 268 -7.78 -3.26 -16.78
CA SER A 268 -8.03 -4.09 -15.61
C SER A 268 -9.40 -3.83 -15.01
N TYR A 269 -9.95 -4.84 -14.36
CA TYR A 269 -11.16 -4.74 -13.56
C TYR A 269 -10.93 -5.44 -12.23
N PHE A 270 -11.29 -4.79 -11.14
CA PHE A 270 -11.23 -5.33 -9.79
C PHE A 270 -12.59 -5.19 -9.12
N ARG A 271 -12.93 -6.18 -8.28
CA ARG A 271 -14.06 -6.13 -7.35
C ARG A 271 -13.58 -6.66 -6.00
N GLY A 272 -13.73 -5.86 -4.97
CA GLY A 272 -13.30 -6.21 -3.62
C GLY A 272 -13.61 -5.10 -2.64
N PHE A 273 -12.62 -4.74 -1.83
CA PHE A 273 -12.74 -3.74 -0.78
C PHE A 273 -11.62 -2.71 -0.91
N ASP A 274 -11.88 -1.49 -0.49
CA ASP A 274 -10.84 -0.53 -0.10
C ASP A 274 -10.05 -1.15 1.07
N ASP A 275 -8.73 -1.02 1.07
CA ASP A 275 -7.84 -1.59 2.07
C ASP A 275 -7.63 -0.66 3.28
N ILE A 276 -8.09 0.59 3.19
CA ILE A 276 -8.12 1.57 4.28
C ILE A 276 -9.53 1.66 4.88
N PRO A 277 -9.67 1.60 6.22
CA PRO A 277 -10.97 1.61 6.87
C PRO A 277 -11.60 3.00 6.91
N ARG A 278 -12.92 3.06 7.04
CA ARG A 278 -13.74 4.26 7.22
C ARG A 278 -14.67 4.11 8.41
N ALA A 279 -15.07 5.22 9.03
CA ALA A 279 -16.03 5.17 10.13
C ALA A 279 -17.39 4.69 9.62
N GLU A 280 -17.93 3.66 10.27
CA GLU A 280 -19.27 3.12 10.00
C GLU A 280 -20.25 3.52 11.11
N THR A 281 -19.78 3.51 12.36
CA THR A 281 -20.59 3.92 13.52
C THR A 281 -19.79 4.86 14.41
N ALA A 282 -20.50 5.80 15.04
CA ALA A 282 -19.98 6.67 16.07
C ALA A 282 -21.01 6.81 17.20
N VAL A 283 -20.74 6.18 18.33
CA VAL A 283 -21.57 6.31 19.54
C VAL A 283 -20.92 7.32 20.47
N VAL A 284 -21.63 8.40 20.78
CA VAL A 284 -21.13 9.51 21.61
C VAL A 284 -21.90 9.57 22.93
N THR A 285 -21.16 9.49 24.04
CA THR A 285 -21.70 9.51 25.40
C THR A 285 -20.91 10.49 26.29
N GLY A 286 -21.31 10.65 27.55
CA GLY A 286 -20.67 11.59 28.47
C GLY A 286 -21.34 12.96 28.48
N ASP A 287 -20.56 14.03 28.62
CA ASP A 287 -21.05 15.42 28.65
C ASP A 287 -20.06 16.41 28.00
N SER A 288 -20.38 17.71 27.99
CA SER A 288 -19.56 18.74 27.34
C SER A 288 -18.17 18.94 27.96
N SER A 289 -17.89 18.35 29.12
CA SER A 289 -16.60 18.39 29.80
C SER A 289 -15.81 17.08 29.66
N ASP A 290 -16.49 15.95 29.47
CA ASP A 290 -15.87 14.63 29.26
C ASP A 290 -16.66 13.84 28.20
N VAL A 291 -16.16 13.87 26.97
CA VAL A 291 -16.78 13.23 25.80
C VAL A 291 -16.16 11.86 25.58
N LEU A 292 -17.00 10.83 25.48
CA LEU A 292 -16.57 9.48 25.13
C LEU A 292 -17.15 9.13 23.76
N THR A 293 -16.29 8.73 22.82
CA THR A 293 -16.70 8.34 21.47
C THR A 293 -16.21 6.93 21.16
N THR A 294 -17.14 6.02 20.88
CA THR A 294 -16.83 4.68 20.37
C THR A 294 -17.03 4.67 18.86
N LEU A 295 -16.00 4.29 18.12
CA LEU A 295 -15.97 4.23 16.66
C LEU A 295 -15.80 2.78 16.20
N ASP A 296 -16.70 2.31 15.34
CA ASP A 296 -16.43 1.13 14.52
C ASP A 296 -16.03 1.57 13.13
N LEU A 297 -14.89 1.06 12.65
CA LEU A 297 -14.42 1.30 11.30
C LEU A 297 -14.58 0.05 10.44
N SER A 298 -15.01 0.19 9.19
CA SER A 298 -15.14 -0.90 8.24
C SER A 298 -14.56 -0.55 6.87
N PHE A 299 -14.51 -1.55 5.98
CA PHE A 299 -13.84 -1.45 4.69
C PHE A 299 -14.89 -1.36 3.56
N PRO A 300 -14.98 -0.24 2.84
CA PRO A 300 -15.93 -0.08 1.75
C PRO A 300 -15.79 -1.13 0.66
N LYS A 301 -16.91 -1.70 0.20
CA LYS A 301 -16.93 -2.49 -1.04
C LYS A 301 -16.76 -1.56 -2.24
N MET A 302 -15.89 -1.94 -3.16
CA MET A 302 -15.66 -1.17 -4.38
C MET A 302 -15.43 -2.05 -5.60
N GLN A 303 -15.62 -1.44 -6.77
CA GLN A 303 -15.20 -1.96 -8.06
C GLN A 303 -14.27 -0.94 -8.71
N VAL A 304 -13.23 -1.39 -9.39
CA VAL A 304 -12.27 -0.50 -10.06
C VAL A 304 -12.11 -0.93 -11.51
N LEU A 305 -12.32 -0.01 -12.44
CA LEU A 305 -11.94 -0.16 -13.85
C LEU A 305 -10.66 0.63 -14.08
N GLY A 306 -9.57 -0.07 -14.39
CA GLY A 306 -8.25 0.50 -14.60
C GLY A 306 -7.83 0.49 -16.06
N ILE A 307 -7.06 1.50 -16.47
CA ILE A 307 -6.32 1.55 -17.72
C ILE A 307 -4.91 2.02 -17.39
N ASP A 308 -3.90 1.34 -17.92
CA ASP A 308 -2.49 1.73 -17.80
C ASP A 308 -1.79 1.68 -19.16
N MET A 309 -0.79 2.56 -19.31
CA MET A 309 0.09 2.58 -20.46
C MET A 309 1.50 3.02 -20.09
N ALA A 310 2.50 2.48 -20.79
CA ALA A 310 3.89 2.90 -20.70
C ALA A 310 4.59 2.84 -22.06
N THR A 311 5.59 3.70 -22.26
CA THR A 311 6.44 3.67 -23.46
C THR A 311 7.80 4.30 -23.18
N SER A 312 8.78 3.98 -24.03
CA SER A 312 10.10 4.62 -24.08
C SER A 312 10.27 5.33 -25.41
N LEU A 313 10.61 6.61 -25.37
CA LEU A 313 10.81 7.43 -26.57
C LEU A 313 12.29 7.43 -26.97
N ASP A 314 12.66 6.52 -27.88
CA ASP A 314 14.04 6.36 -28.34
C ASP A 314 14.64 7.63 -28.97
N TYR A 315 13.83 8.44 -29.65
CA TYR A 315 14.26 9.70 -30.24
C TYR A 315 14.57 10.80 -29.20
N LEU A 316 14.30 10.55 -27.92
CA LEU A 316 14.64 11.39 -26.76
C LEU A 316 15.61 10.66 -25.82
N ASP A 317 16.48 9.80 -26.35
CA ASP A 317 17.45 9.03 -25.58
C ASP A 317 16.81 8.17 -24.47
N GLY A 318 15.65 7.58 -24.75
CA GLY A 318 14.96 6.65 -23.85
C GLY A 318 14.16 7.33 -22.73
N LEU A 319 13.56 8.50 -23.01
CA LEU A 319 12.61 9.13 -22.10
C LEU A 319 11.43 8.17 -21.84
N GLY A 320 11.24 7.77 -20.59
CA GLY A 320 10.11 6.93 -20.17
C GLY A 320 8.87 7.79 -19.93
N LEU A 321 7.71 7.30 -20.37
CA LEU A 321 6.40 7.90 -20.10
C LEU A 321 5.44 6.83 -19.60
N TRP A 322 4.60 7.17 -18.64
CA TRP A 322 3.51 6.30 -18.19
C TRP A 322 2.26 7.07 -17.81
N THR A 323 1.14 6.38 -17.83
CA THR A 323 -0.15 6.88 -17.35
C THR A 323 -0.96 5.72 -16.80
N GLU A 324 -1.56 5.91 -15.63
CA GLU A 324 -2.57 5.05 -15.04
C GLU A 324 -3.82 5.84 -14.71
N VAL A 325 -5.00 5.27 -14.98
CA VAL A 325 -6.29 5.84 -14.61
C VAL A 325 -7.17 4.74 -14.04
N ALA A 326 -7.75 4.97 -12.87
CA ALA A 326 -8.67 4.08 -12.21
C ALA A 326 -10.00 4.78 -11.96
N VAL A 327 -11.10 4.22 -12.45
CA VAL A 327 -12.46 4.63 -12.11
C VAL A 327 -12.96 3.73 -11.00
N VAL A 328 -13.11 4.29 -9.79
CA VAL A 328 -13.54 3.58 -8.59
C VAL A 328 -15.04 3.78 -8.40
N PHE A 329 -15.80 2.69 -8.39
CA PHE A 329 -17.24 2.66 -8.14
C PHE A 329 -17.50 2.17 -6.72
N HIS A 330 -18.41 2.83 -6.01
CA HIS A 330 -18.82 2.47 -4.67
C HIS A 330 -20.34 2.66 -4.48
N ASP A 331 -20.90 1.95 -3.50
CA ASP A 331 -22.27 2.19 -3.04
C ASP A 331 -22.32 3.37 -2.07
N ASP A 332 -23.53 3.74 -1.61
CA ASP A 332 -23.69 4.75 -0.58
C ASP A 332 -22.89 4.37 0.68
N LEU A 333 -22.09 5.29 1.20
CA LEU A 333 -21.37 5.13 2.45
C LEU A 333 -21.95 6.06 3.50
N TYR A 334 -22.40 5.47 4.60
CA TYR A 334 -22.99 6.18 5.73
C TYR A 334 -22.10 6.01 6.96
N ILE A 335 -22.09 7.05 7.79
CA ILE A 335 -21.73 6.94 9.21
C ILE A 335 -23.02 7.00 10.03
N ILE A 336 -23.22 6.04 10.93
CA ILE A 336 -24.34 6.05 11.87
C ILE A 336 -23.89 6.73 13.15
N ILE A 337 -24.42 7.91 13.43
CA ILE A 337 -24.12 8.67 14.64
C ILE A 337 -25.22 8.43 15.67
N ASP A 338 -24.84 8.03 16.89
CA ASP A 338 -25.74 7.89 18.02
C ASP A 338 -25.22 8.69 19.21
N GLY A 339 -25.81 9.86 19.43
CA GLY A 339 -25.53 10.71 20.59
C GLY A 339 -26.62 10.66 21.66
N THR A 340 -27.53 9.67 21.63
CA THR A 340 -28.74 9.69 22.45
C THR A 340 -28.45 9.68 23.95
N GLU A 341 -27.34 9.06 24.36
CA GLU A 341 -26.90 9.01 25.76
C GLU A 341 -26.00 10.19 26.18
N PHE A 342 -25.70 11.13 25.29
CA PHE A 342 -24.92 12.32 25.62
C PHE A 342 -25.73 13.32 26.46
N ALA A 343 -25.18 13.74 27.59
CA ALA A 343 -25.84 14.66 28.51
C ALA A 343 -26.04 16.04 27.86
N GLY A 344 -27.29 16.49 27.78
CA GLY A 344 -27.67 17.74 27.12
C GLY A 344 -28.17 17.56 25.69
N ASN A 345 -28.00 16.37 25.07
CA ASN A 345 -28.49 16.08 23.72
C ASN A 345 -30.02 15.85 23.65
N ALA A 346 -30.68 15.65 24.80
CA ALA A 346 -32.14 15.48 24.88
C ALA A 346 -32.95 16.77 24.61
N THR A 347 -32.29 17.94 24.62
CA THR A 347 -32.93 19.27 24.51
C THR A 347 -32.43 20.12 23.34
N GLY A 348 -31.42 19.65 22.61
CA GLY A 348 -30.87 20.32 21.43
C GLY A 348 -30.07 19.32 20.60
N ASP A 349 -30.13 19.46 19.28
CA ASP A 349 -29.47 18.63 18.27
C ASP A 349 -27.93 18.76 18.33
N THR A 350 -27.35 18.45 19.49
CA THR A 350 -25.94 18.64 19.85
C THR A 350 -25.09 17.57 19.19
N PHE A 351 -25.65 16.38 19.00
CA PHE A 351 -25.10 15.30 18.20
C PHE A 351 -26.24 14.71 17.33
N PRO A 352 -26.02 14.53 16.01
CA PRO A 352 -26.99 13.84 15.16
C PRO A 352 -27.33 12.45 15.69
N ASN A 353 -28.56 12.00 15.44
CA ASN A 353 -29.02 10.66 15.81
C ASN A 353 -29.59 9.97 14.57
N GLY A 354 -28.79 9.14 13.92
CA GLY A 354 -29.15 8.43 12.71
C GLY A 354 -28.03 8.37 11.65
N PRO A 355 -28.35 7.86 10.46
CA PRO A 355 -27.40 7.76 9.37
C PRO A 355 -27.13 9.13 8.75
N GLU A 356 -25.85 9.43 8.54
CA GLU A 356 -25.35 10.55 7.77
C GLU A 356 -24.67 10.00 6.50
N LEU A 357 -25.10 10.45 5.32
CA LEU A 357 -24.54 10.01 4.04
C LEU A 357 -23.25 10.78 3.75
N GLU A 358 -22.10 10.13 3.90
CA GLU A 358 -20.78 10.72 3.63
C GLU A 358 -20.48 10.76 2.13
N HIS A 359 -20.70 9.63 1.47
CA HIS A 359 -20.44 9.45 0.04
C HIS A 359 -21.66 8.86 -0.64
N GLU A 360 -22.30 9.63 -1.51
CA GLU A 360 -23.38 9.15 -2.38
C GLU A 360 -22.83 8.12 -3.37
N LYS A 361 -23.59 7.05 -3.62
CA LYS A 361 -23.29 6.02 -4.62
C LYS A 361 -22.90 6.67 -5.94
N GLY A 362 -21.75 6.28 -6.45
CA GLY A 362 -21.22 6.86 -7.66
C GLY A 362 -19.88 6.30 -8.05
N ALA A 363 -19.12 7.13 -8.76
CA ALA A 363 -17.77 6.82 -9.15
C ALA A 363 -16.89 8.06 -9.01
N PHE A 364 -15.62 7.84 -8.71
CA PHE A 364 -14.58 8.86 -8.74
C PHE A 364 -13.34 8.33 -9.47
N VAL A 365 -12.46 9.22 -9.90
CA VAL A 365 -11.27 8.87 -10.68
C VAL A 365 -10.03 9.06 -9.81
N LYS A 366 -9.12 8.11 -9.82
CA LYS A 366 -7.72 8.32 -9.43
C LYS A 366 -6.83 8.18 -10.65
N ALA A 367 -5.77 8.96 -10.73
CA ALA A 367 -4.86 8.91 -11.88
C ALA A 367 -3.42 9.22 -11.49
N THR A 368 -2.49 8.61 -12.23
CA THR A 368 -1.05 8.90 -12.15
C THR A 368 -0.53 9.13 -13.56
N VAL A 369 0.18 10.22 -13.81
CA VAL A 369 0.88 10.47 -15.08
C VAL A 369 2.31 10.83 -14.75
N GLY A 370 3.28 10.17 -15.37
CA GLY A 370 4.67 10.43 -15.04
C GLY A 370 5.64 10.22 -16.19
N MET A 371 6.85 10.66 -15.93
CA MET A 371 7.98 10.48 -16.81
C MET A 371 9.26 10.29 -16.01
N ASP A 372 10.23 9.61 -16.61
CA ASP A 372 11.59 9.60 -16.11
C ASP A 372 12.61 9.78 -17.23
N TYR A 373 13.76 10.31 -16.85
CA TYR A 373 14.83 10.59 -17.78
C TYR A 373 16.19 10.50 -17.11
N THR A 374 17.17 10.04 -17.88
CA THR A 374 18.59 10.04 -17.49
C THR A 374 19.37 10.93 -18.46
N PRO A 375 19.29 12.27 -18.34
CA PRO A 375 19.97 13.19 -19.26
C PRO A 375 21.48 12.99 -19.28
N PHE A 376 22.08 12.53 -18.18
CA PHE A 376 23.48 12.14 -18.09
C PHE A 376 23.62 10.85 -17.27
N PRO A 377 24.67 10.04 -17.48
CA PRO A 377 24.87 8.80 -16.71
C PRO A 377 24.88 8.97 -15.18
N TRP A 378 25.16 10.18 -14.70
CA TRP A 378 25.25 10.54 -13.29
C TRP A 378 24.02 11.29 -12.76
N TRP A 379 23.01 11.57 -13.58
CA TRP A 379 21.80 12.30 -13.17
C TRP A 379 20.55 11.61 -13.69
N TYR A 380 19.74 11.09 -12.77
CA TYR A 380 18.40 10.57 -13.03
C TYR A 380 17.36 11.54 -12.47
N ILE A 381 16.24 11.68 -13.18
CA ILE A 381 15.07 12.43 -12.71
C ILE A 381 13.80 11.64 -13.02
N ASN A 382 12.86 11.67 -12.08
CA ASN A 382 11.52 11.11 -12.16
C ASN A 382 10.54 12.20 -11.72
N VAL A 383 9.44 12.40 -12.44
CA VAL A 383 8.38 13.34 -12.08
C VAL A 383 7.04 12.70 -12.37
N GLN A 384 6.11 12.81 -11.42
CA GLN A 384 4.75 12.28 -11.56
C GLN A 384 3.73 13.29 -11.03
N TYR A 385 2.60 13.38 -11.70
CA TYR A 385 1.38 14.00 -11.20
C TYR A 385 0.43 12.90 -10.72
N LEU A 386 -0.18 13.11 -9.56
CA LEU A 386 -1.20 12.22 -8.99
C LEU A 386 -2.50 13.01 -8.82
N HIS A 387 -3.62 12.38 -9.13
CA HIS A 387 -4.95 12.79 -8.72
C HIS A 387 -5.51 11.72 -7.77
N GLY A 388 -5.68 12.07 -6.50
CA GLY A 388 -6.02 11.18 -5.40
C GLY A 388 -4.79 10.46 -4.82
N PHE A 389 -4.47 10.75 -3.56
CA PHE A 389 -3.44 10.02 -2.81
C PHE A 389 -3.91 8.60 -2.43
N VAL A 390 -3.00 7.77 -1.91
CA VAL A 390 -3.31 6.36 -1.61
C VAL A 390 -4.45 6.21 -0.60
N ASP A 391 -4.54 7.09 0.40
CA ASP A 391 -5.54 7.05 1.47
C ASP A 391 -6.86 7.75 1.18
N GLU A 392 -6.93 8.47 0.05
CA GLU A 392 -8.08 9.31 -0.29
C GLU A 392 -9.17 8.52 -1.00
N PHE A 393 -10.42 8.95 -0.85
CA PHE A 393 -11.56 8.25 -1.42
C PHE A 393 -12.78 9.14 -1.51
N GLY A 394 -13.54 8.94 -2.59
CA GLY A 394 -14.71 9.74 -2.90
C GLY A 394 -14.32 11.08 -3.50
N GLU A 395 -15.12 11.55 -4.45
CA GLU A 395 -14.85 12.75 -5.25
C GLU A 395 -14.52 14.01 -4.44
N LYS A 396 -15.09 14.14 -3.24
CA LYS A 396 -14.91 15.32 -2.36
C LYS A 396 -13.55 15.38 -1.65
N ASN A 397 -12.86 14.25 -1.51
CA ASN A 397 -11.66 14.12 -0.68
C ASN A 397 -10.41 13.77 -1.50
N LEU A 398 -10.44 13.99 -2.82
CA LEU A 398 -9.29 13.79 -3.69
C LEU A 398 -8.53 15.10 -3.87
N ASP A 399 -7.26 15.07 -3.52
CA ASP A 399 -6.32 16.15 -3.81
C ASP A 399 -5.42 15.79 -5.00
N ASP A 400 -4.66 16.77 -5.45
CA ASP A 400 -3.71 16.68 -6.54
C ASP A 400 -2.29 16.83 -6.00
N TYR A 401 -1.37 16.03 -6.54
CA TYR A 401 -0.01 15.96 -6.03
C TYR A 401 0.99 16.04 -7.16
N MET A 402 2.12 16.70 -6.89
CA MET A 402 3.33 16.53 -7.68
C MET A 402 4.35 15.73 -6.87
N VAL A 403 4.88 14.70 -7.50
CA VAL A 403 5.93 13.83 -6.99
C VAL A 403 7.16 14.02 -7.86
N ALA A 404 8.34 14.15 -7.25
CA ALA A 404 9.58 14.21 -7.98
C ALA A 404 10.71 13.50 -7.24
N GLY A 405 11.51 12.73 -7.98
CA GLY A 405 12.71 12.07 -7.50
C GLY A 405 13.91 12.44 -8.37
N MET A 406 15.10 12.54 -7.77
CA MET A 406 16.35 12.67 -8.52
C MET A 406 17.50 11.97 -7.81
N ASP A 407 18.38 11.37 -8.63
CA ASP A 407 19.64 10.79 -8.17
C ASP A 407 20.81 11.51 -8.83
N PHE A 408 21.82 11.84 -8.02
CA PHE A 408 23.14 12.23 -8.48
C PHE A 408 24.17 11.18 -8.07
N LYS A 409 24.83 10.57 -9.06
CA LYS A 409 25.80 9.50 -8.85
C LYS A 409 27.22 10.04 -8.95
N PHE A 410 28.06 9.70 -7.97
CA PHE A 410 29.44 10.11 -7.87
C PHE A 410 30.35 8.90 -7.65
N LEU A 411 31.65 9.08 -7.89
CA LEU A 411 32.68 8.10 -7.55
C LEU A 411 32.41 6.71 -8.18
N ARG A 412 31.96 6.67 -9.44
CA ARG A 412 31.55 5.44 -10.14
C ARG A 412 30.44 4.71 -9.38
N ASP A 413 29.39 5.45 -9.04
CA ASP A 413 28.16 4.99 -8.37
C ASP A 413 28.34 4.45 -6.95
N THR A 414 29.52 4.66 -6.35
CA THR A 414 29.79 4.29 -4.95
C THR A 414 29.29 5.32 -3.94
N LEU A 415 28.95 6.53 -4.41
CA LEU A 415 28.25 7.55 -3.64
C LEU A 415 27.07 8.06 -4.46
N VAL A 416 25.86 8.00 -3.90
CA VAL A 416 24.64 8.52 -4.52
C VAL A 416 24.00 9.52 -3.58
N LEU A 417 23.68 10.71 -4.11
CA LEU A 417 22.79 11.65 -3.45
C LEU A 417 21.42 11.49 -4.08
N ARG A 418 20.43 11.06 -3.28
CA ARG A 418 19.05 10.88 -3.72
C ARG A 418 18.18 11.89 -3.00
N THR A 419 17.24 12.49 -3.71
CA THR A 419 16.16 13.23 -3.06
C THR A 419 14.85 12.92 -3.74
N PHE A 420 13.82 12.73 -2.93
CA PHE A 420 12.46 12.53 -3.38
C PHE A 420 11.57 13.54 -2.65
N GLY A 421 10.49 13.99 -3.28
CA GLY A 421 9.56 14.92 -2.66
C GLY A 421 8.15 14.77 -3.22
N VAL A 422 7.18 15.12 -2.39
CA VAL A 422 5.75 15.17 -2.71
C VAL A 422 5.23 16.52 -2.29
N VAL A 423 4.42 17.17 -3.11
CA VAL A 423 3.72 18.41 -2.77
C VAL A 423 2.24 18.23 -3.07
N ASN A 424 1.39 18.50 -2.07
CA ASN A 424 -0.05 18.64 -2.27
C ASN A 424 -0.32 20.02 -2.91
N LEU A 425 -1.04 20.05 -4.02
CA LEU A 425 -1.25 21.26 -4.82
C LEU A 425 -2.38 22.15 -4.30
N GLN A 426 -3.26 21.62 -3.45
CA GLN A 426 -4.39 22.31 -2.84
C GLN A 426 -3.95 23.14 -1.65
N ASP A 427 -3.11 22.58 -0.77
CA ASP A 427 -2.72 23.21 0.50
C ASP A 427 -1.23 23.57 0.59
N ALA A 428 -0.43 23.17 -0.39
CA ALA A 428 1.02 23.39 -0.47
C ALA A 428 1.83 22.76 0.69
N SER A 429 1.24 21.77 1.38
CA SER A 429 1.99 20.88 2.27
C SER A 429 2.85 19.92 1.46
N TRP A 430 3.92 19.40 2.08
CA TRP A 430 4.94 18.66 1.36
C TRP A 430 5.65 17.60 2.21
N ILE A 431 6.25 16.65 1.49
CA ILE A 431 7.22 15.67 1.97
C ILE A 431 8.55 15.92 1.25
N LEU A 432 9.67 15.87 1.98
CA LEU A 432 11.01 15.89 1.42
C LEU A 432 11.86 14.77 2.02
N PHE A 433 12.49 13.97 1.16
CA PHE A 433 13.21 12.76 1.51
C PHE A 433 14.63 12.77 0.92
N PRO A 434 15.58 13.54 1.50
CA PRO A 434 16.98 13.54 1.07
C PRO A 434 17.77 12.38 1.69
N GLN A 435 18.68 11.81 0.90
CA GLN A 435 19.49 10.65 1.25
C GLN A 435 20.92 10.76 0.71
N ILE A 436 21.87 10.31 1.50
CA ILE A 436 23.27 10.09 1.12
C ILE A 436 23.52 8.59 1.25
N ILE A 437 23.78 7.94 0.12
CA ILE A 437 23.94 6.49 0.01
C ILE A 437 25.39 6.19 -0.36
N GLY A 438 26.10 5.47 0.50
CA GLY A 438 27.46 4.99 0.26
C GLY A 438 27.48 3.48 0.04
N LYS A 439 28.23 3.03 -0.97
CA LYS A 439 28.44 1.61 -1.31
C LYS A 439 29.91 1.24 -1.14
N PRO A 440 30.36 0.94 0.10
CA PRO A 440 31.79 0.78 0.40
C PRO A 440 32.42 -0.46 -0.23
N PHE A 441 31.63 -1.49 -0.52
CA PHE A 441 32.03 -2.73 -1.18
C PHE A 441 30.83 -3.37 -1.87
N ASP A 442 31.07 -4.39 -2.70
CA ASP A 442 30.01 -5.07 -3.44
C ASP A 442 28.97 -5.71 -2.50
N GLY A 443 27.69 -5.49 -2.79
CA GLY A 443 26.57 -5.90 -1.92
C GLY A 443 26.38 -5.08 -0.63
N GLY A 444 27.32 -4.21 -0.24
CA GLY A 444 27.20 -3.38 0.98
C GLY A 444 26.67 -1.98 0.71
N GLU A 445 25.72 -1.52 1.53
CA GLU A 445 25.14 -0.17 1.43
C GLU A 445 24.95 0.46 2.82
N ILE A 446 25.28 1.75 2.95
CA ILE A 446 25.01 2.58 4.13
C ILE A 446 24.28 3.83 3.67
N THR A 447 23.14 4.12 4.28
CA THR A 447 22.30 5.26 3.93
C THR A 447 22.06 6.13 5.14
N LEU A 448 22.44 7.41 5.05
CA LEU A 448 22.05 8.46 5.99
C LEU A 448 21.02 9.33 5.28
N GLY A 449 19.86 9.58 5.90
CA GLY A 449 18.85 10.43 5.30
C GLY A 449 17.90 11.04 6.31
N ALA A 450 16.94 11.78 5.79
CA ALA A 450 15.84 12.33 6.56
C ALA A 450 14.54 12.19 5.79
N PHE A 451 13.41 12.09 6.48
CA PHE A 451 12.07 12.13 5.90
C PHE A 451 11.32 13.24 6.61
N LEU A 452 11.04 14.30 5.88
CA LEU A 452 10.62 15.57 6.44
C LEU A 452 9.21 15.89 5.94
N TYR A 453 8.35 16.29 6.86
CA TYR A 453 7.01 16.79 6.57
C TYR A 453 6.98 18.30 6.79
N GLY A 454 6.16 19.03 6.03
CA GLY A 454 5.97 20.45 6.25
C GLY A 454 4.71 21.01 5.62
N ALA A 455 4.30 22.17 6.13
CA ALA A 455 3.15 22.94 5.63
C ALA A 455 3.47 24.44 5.66
N GLN A 456 3.36 25.09 4.50
CA GLN A 456 3.44 26.55 4.29
C GLN A 456 4.55 27.33 5.05
N PHE A 457 5.66 26.69 5.46
CA PHE A 457 6.69 27.24 6.35
C PHE A 457 6.17 27.84 7.68
N THR A 458 4.89 27.62 8.03
CA THR A 458 4.19 28.20 9.19
C THR A 458 3.84 27.18 10.27
N GLY A 459 3.98 25.87 9.97
CA GLY A 459 3.64 24.78 10.89
C GLY A 459 2.13 24.52 10.99
N ASP A 460 1.38 24.80 9.92
CA ASP A 460 -0.07 24.56 9.87
C ASP A 460 -0.41 23.07 9.90
N THR A 461 -1.03 22.62 11.00
CA THR A 461 -1.41 21.23 11.23
C THR A 461 -2.75 20.83 10.61
N SER A 462 -3.43 21.74 9.90
CA SER A 462 -4.70 21.47 9.21
C SER A 462 -4.55 21.03 7.75
N THR A 463 -3.32 20.78 7.31
CA THR A 463 -2.97 20.40 5.93
C THR A 463 -2.59 18.93 5.84
N LYS A 464 -2.66 18.32 4.64
CA LYS A 464 -2.40 16.90 4.40
C LYS A 464 -1.10 16.40 5.02
N PHE A 465 0.02 17.06 4.73
CA PHE A 465 1.34 16.67 5.26
C PHE A 465 1.77 17.47 6.50
N GLY A 466 1.09 18.56 6.86
CA GLY A 466 1.32 19.23 8.15
C GLY A 466 0.61 18.55 9.33
N SER A 467 -0.39 17.73 9.03
CA SER A 467 -1.17 16.97 9.98
C SER A 467 -0.34 15.96 10.78
N PRO A 468 -0.60 15.78 12.08
CA PRO A 468 0.01 14.73 12.88
C PRO A 468 -0.30 13.30 12.42
N VAL A 469 -1.27 13.11 11.50
CA VAL A 469 -1.58 11.82 10.86
C VAL A 469 -0.49 11.40 9.90
N ALA A 470 0.08 12.33 9.14
CA ALA A 470 1.14 12.06 8.17
C ALA A 470 2.37 11.43 8.84
N GLY A 471 2.61 11.76 10.11
CA GLY A 471 3.70 11.23 10.91
C GLY A 471 4.57 12.34 11.49
N THR A 472 5.73 11.97 11.99
CA THR A 472 6.73 12.90 12.51
C THR A 472 7.91 12.92 11.57
N SER A 473 8.53 14.08 11.36
CA SER A 473 9.78 14.16 10.60
C SER A 473 10.86 13.31 11.28
N THR A 474 11.69 12.61 10.50
CA THR A 474 12.64 11.63 11.01
C THR A 474 14.01 11.79 10.35
N VAL A 475 15.07 11.53 11.10
CA VAL A 475 16.42 11.26 10.59
C VAL A 475 16.74 9.79 10.80
N PHE A 476 17.33 9.14 9.80
CA PHE A 476 17.62 7.72 9.86
C PHE A 476 19.01 7.37 9.35
N LEU A 477 19.52 6.26 9.86
CA LEU A 477 20.72 5.58 9.40
C LEU A 477 20.37 4.11 9.14
N LYS A 478 20.56 3.68 7.89
CA LYS A 478 20.38 2.28 7.48
C LYS A 478 21.71 1.69 7.02
N GLY A 479 21.91 0.41 7.29
CA GLY A 479 23.01 -0.38 6.73
C GLY A 479 22.49 -1.72 6.26
N ARG A 480 22.94 -2.20 5.10
CA ARG A 480 22.57 -3.52 4.59
C ARG A 480 23.69 -4.22 3.82
N ILE A 481 23.60 -5.54 3.76
CA ILE A 481 24.47 -6.41 2.97
C ILE A 481 23.59 -7.42 2.22
N LEU A 482 23.77 -7.48 0.91
CA LEU A 482 23.14 -8.44 0.01
C LEU A 482 24.10 -9.58 -0.34
N PHE A 483 23.60 -10.82 -0.38
CA PHE A 483 24.33 -12.05 -0.70
C PHE A 483 23.79 -12.74 -1.95
#